data_AF-A0AA97AHH2-F1
#
_entry.id   AF-A0AA97AHH2-F1
#
_cell.length_a   1.000
_cell.length_b   1.000
_cell.length_c   1.000
_cell.angle_alpha   90.00
_cell.angle_beta   90.00
_cell.angle_gamma   90.00
#
_symmetry.space_group_name_H-M   'P 1'
#
loop_
_entity.id
_entity.type
_entity.pdbx_description
1 polymer ?
#
loop_
_entity_poly.entity_id
_entity_poly.type
_entity_poly.pdbx_seq_one_letter_code
_entity_poly.pdbx_strand_id
1 'polypeptide(L)'
;MAFLQSYIAEDIVEPLLDFNVVLGQFVLGAIYQFSVNQGEPLRTLLSLDPEVHRWFENAEAGAEDVLPDTVAFQAGRLLGDGAAIVAGILEIIGGIGIGVGGTGAGSTLCLTGVGCIAGAPAMAVSLAAGAALVVQGAGTVEAGALGAIERISTLMAITGGESGSAPLPGDPVPGISGATYGGSRNNSPDQADIDYEIRVTGKNADEEDLAVYVNGKEFDWFDGTTLLDAKNWNKGGVNDVTRPDPFIQNVRIPKIIQDAIGQVNALRGTGATGIEWRVADEDIARALQDLFNRRGVNINVVWYP
;
A
#
# COMPACT_ATOMS: atom_id res chain seq x y z
N MET A 1 -23.51 -28.97 -9.97
CA MET A 1 -22.08 -28.71 -9.77
C MET A 1 -21.34 -28.49 -11.07
N ALA A 2 -21.44 -29.37 -12.08
CA ALA A 2 -20.80 -29.17 -13.38
C ALA A 2 -21.02 -27.78 -14.02
N PHE A 3 -22.24 -27.22 -13.92
CA PHE A 3 -22.56 -25.86 -14.39
C PHE A 3 -21.85 -24.73 -13.63
N LEU A 4 -21.63 -24.91 -12.32
CA LEU A 4 -20.91 -23.91 -11.52
C LEU A 4 -19.42 -23.92 -11.86
N GLN A 5 -18.88 -25.10 -12.17
CA GLN A 5 -17.47 -25.28 -12.47
C GLN A 5 -17.10 -24.74 -13.86
N SER A 6 -17.95 -24.93 -14.88
CA SER A 6 -17.75 -24.30 -16.19
C SER A 6 -17.83 -22.77 -16.12
N TYR A 7 -18.75 -22.23 -15.30
CA TYR A 7 -18.88 -20.79 -15.08
C TYR A 7 -17.63 -20.20 -14.41
N ILE A 8 -17.12 -20.83 -13.35
CA ILE A 8 -15.89 -20.36 -12.68
C ILE A 8 -14.69 -20.40 -13.61
N ALA A 9 -14.65 -21.40 -14.47
CA ALA A 9 -13.58 -21.61 -15.42
C ALA A 9 -13.56 -20.53 -16.51
N GLU A 10 -14.61 -20.48 -17.32
CA GLU A 10 -14.70 -19.69 -18.55
C GLU A 10 -15.04 -18.22 -18.25
N ASP A 11 -15.90 -17.97 -17.27
CA ASP A 11 -16.41 -16.60 -17.02
C ASP A 11 -15.61 -15.84 -15.94
N ILE A 12 -14.68 -16.52 -15.23
CA ILE A 12 -13.92 -15.91 -14.12
C ILE A 12 -12.42 -16.04 -14.33
N VAL A 13 -11.90 -17.27 -14.40
CA VAL A 13 -10.45 -17.50 -14.41
C VAL A 13 -9.83 -16.99 -15.71
N GLU A 14 -10.45 -17.28 -16.86
CA GLU A 14 -9.93 -16.87 -18.17
C GLU A 14 -9.90 -15.34 -18.36
N PRO A 15 -10.99 -14.57 -18.07
CA PRO A 15 -10.94 -13.12 -18.07
C PRO A 15 -9.92 -12.53 -17.09
N LEU A 16 -9.72 -13.17 -15.93
CA LEU A 16 -8.73 -12.72 -14.96
C LEU A 16 -7.30 -12.98 -15.43
N LEU A 17 -7.04 -14.11 -16.10
CA LEU A 17 -5.74 -14.41 -16.69
C LEU A 17 -5.42 -13.44 -17.84
N ASP A 18 -6.41 -13.13 -18.68
CA ASP A 18 -6.30 -12.16 -19.78
C ASP A 18 -6.08 -10.73 -19.29
N PHE A 19 -6.79 -10.34 -18.22
CA PHE A 19 -6.65 -9.03 -17.60
C PHE A 19 -5.32 -8.90 -16.86
N ASN A 20 -4.97 -9.90 -16.04
CA ASN A 20 -3.75 -9.91 -15.24
C ASN A 20 -3.35 -11.34 -14.86
N VAL A 21 -2.32 -11.85 -15.53
CA VAL A 21 -1.78 -13.21 -15.33
C VAL A 21 -1.46 -13.51 -13.85
N VAL A 22 -0.95 -12.55 -13.08
CA VAL A 22 -0.59 -12.75 -11.66
C VAL A 22 -1.86 -12.97 -10.83
N LEU A 23 -2.88 -12.14 -11.03
CA LEU A 23 -4.17 -12.27 -10.34
C LEU A 23 -4.90 -13.56 -10.73
N GLY A 24 -4.93 -13.88 -12.02
CA GLY A 24 -5.53 -15.13 -12.50
C GLY A 24 -4.85 -16.36 -11.92
N GLN A 25 -3.50 -16.38 -11.86
CA GLN A 25 -2.75 -17.47 -11.23
C GLN A 25 -3.02 -17.58 -9.73
N PHE A 26 -3.16 -16.46 -9.03
CA PHE A 26 -3.54 -16.45 -7.61
C PHE A 26 -4.92 -17.07 -7.37
N VAL A 27 -5.93 -16.61 -8.12
CA VAL A 27 -7.31 -17.12 -8.00
C VAL A 27 -7.36 -18.60 -8.35
N LEU A 28 -6.59 -19.03 -9.36
CA LEU A 28 -6.49 -20.42 -9.75
C LEU A 28 -5.90 -21.31 -8.64
N GLY A 29 -4.84 -20.82 -7.97
CA GLY A 29 -4.25 -21.51 -6.81
C GLY A 29 -5.26 -21.68 -5.66
N ALA A 30 -6.06 -20.65 -5.40
CA ALA A 30 -7.08 -20.70 -4.34
C ALA A 30 -8.21 -21.69 -4.66
N ILE A 31 -8.69 -21.70 -5.91
CA ILE A 31 -9.71 -22.65 -6.38
C ILE A 31 -9.19 -24.09 -6.34
N TYR A 32 -7.92 -24.29 -6.73
CA TYR A 32 -7.27 -25.61 -6.66
C TYR A 32 -7.27 -26.14 -5.22
N GLN A 33 -6.77 -25.35 -4.27
CA GLN A 33 -6.70 -25.78 -2.88
C GLN A 33 -8.08 -26.06 -2.30
N PHE A 34 -9.07 -25.20 -2.59
CA PHE A 34 -10.44 -25.43 -2.16
C PHE A 34 -11.00 -26.77 -2.69
N SER A 35 -10.76 -27.07 -3.98
CA SER A 35 -11.22 -28.31 -4.61
C SER A 35 -10.57 -29.55 -3.96
N VAL A 36 -9.26 -29.48 -3.71
CA VAL A 36 -8.52 -30.53 -2.99
C VAL A 36 -9.10 -30.75 -1.59
N ASN A 37 -9.40 -29.68 -0.85
CA ASN A 37 -9.95 -29.77 0.50
C ASN A 37 -11.36 -30.35 0.56
N GLN A 38 -12.17 -30.17 -0.49
CA GLN A 38 -13.50 -30.79 -0.60
C GLN A 38 -13.44 -32.26 -1.06
N GLY A 39 -12.24 -32.79 -1.35
CA GLY A 39 -12.09 -34.13 -1.92
C GLY A 39 -12.70 -34.25 -3.32
N GLU A 40 -12.89 -33.13 -4.02
CA GLU A 40 -13.46 -33.11 -5.36
C GLU A 40 -12.37 -33.51 -6.37
N PRO A 41 -12.66 -34.44 -7.30
CA PRO A 41 -11.70 -34.83 -8.31
C PRO A 41 -11.39 -33.66 -9.24
N LEU A 42 -10.09 -33.36 -9.38
CA LEU A 42 -9.53 -32.32 -10.25
C LEU A 42 -9.96 -32.46 -11.71
N ARG A 43 -10.48 -33.63 -12.12
CA ARG A 43 -11.09 -33.89 -13.44
C ARG A 43 -12.08 -32.84 -13.90
N THR A 44 -12.73 -32.16 -12.96
CA THR A 44 -13.76 -31.18 -13.27
C THR A 44 -13.20 -29.78 -13.56
N LEU A 45 -11.94 -29.51 -13.20
CA LEU A 45 -11.16 -28.36 -13.69
C LEU A 45 -10.48 -28.68 -15.03
N LEU A 46 -10.41 -29.95 -15.45
CA LEU A 46 -9.85 -30.35 -16.75
C LEU A 46 -10.73 -29.99 -17.96
N SER A 47 -11.92 -29.42 -17.79
CA SER A 47 -12.70 -28.93 -18.94
C SER A 47 -12.37 -27.49 -19.35
N LEU A 48 -11.33 -26.90 -18.75
CA LEU A 48 -10.85 -25.54 -18.99
C LEU A 48 -10.11 -25.38 -20.34
N ASP A 49 -9.86 -24.13 -20.73
CA ASP A 49 -9.00 -23.72 -21.86
C ASP A 49 -7.77 -24.64 -22.05
N PRO A 50 -7.34 -24.98 -23.28
CA PRO A 50 -6.24 -25.91 -23.54
C PRO A 50 -4.93 -25.63 -22.79
N GLU A 51 -4.59 -24.37 -22.49
CA GLU A 51 -3.39 -24.05 -21.70
C GLU A 51 -3.56 -24.39 -20.21
N VAL A 52 -4.72 -24.08 -19.65
CA VAL A 52 -5.08 -24.40 -18.26
C VAL A 52 -5.30 -25.90 -18.08
N HIS A 53 -5.90 -26.54 -19.09
CA HIS A 53 -6.04 -27.99 -19.23
C HIS A 53 -4.68 -28.69 -19.16
N ARG A 54 -3.66 -28.18 -19.88
CA ARG A 54 -2.30 -28.74 -19.85
C ARG A 54 -1.67 -28.69 -18.46
N TRP A 55 -1.97 -27.69 -17.64
CA TRP A 55 -1.48 -27.63 -16.26
C TRP A 55 -2.12 -28.72 -15.38
N PHE A 56 -3.42 -28.94 -15.53
CA PHE A 56 -4.15 -29.85 -14.65
C PHE A 56 -4.14 -31.33 -15.10
N GLU A 57 -4.12 -31.64 -16.40
CA GLU A 57 -4.06 -33.04 -16.90
C GLU A 57 -2.81 -33.75 -16.35
N ASN A 58 -1.72 -32.99 -16.22
CA ASN A 58 -0.47 -33.51 -15.69
C ASN A 58 -0.45 -33.59 -14.15
N ALA A 59 -1.22 -32.77 -13.44
CA ALA A 59 -1.35 -32.82 -11.99
C ALA A 59 -2.11 -34.08 -11.52
N GLU A 60 -3.09 -34.56 -12.29
CA GLU A 60 -3.87 -35.76 -11.95
C GLU A 60 -3.06 -37.08 -12.06
N ALA A 61 -1.94 -37.06 -12.78
CA ALA A 61 -0.99 -38.17 -12.85
C ALA A 61 -0.16 -38.36 -11.55
N GLY A 62 -0.44 -37.57 -10.50
CA GLY A 62 0.29 -37.61 -9.23
C GLY A 62 1.58 -36.79 -9.25
N ALA A 63 1.77 -35.93 -10.25
CA ALA A 63 2.91 -35.04 -10.37
C ALA A 63 2.51 -33.61 -9.98
N GLU A 64 2.59 -33.27 -8.69
CA GLU A 64 2.48 -31.87 -8.23
C GLU A 64 3.51 -30.95 -8.91
N ASP A 65 4.58 -31.54 -9.47
CA ASP A 65 5.67 -30.88 -10.22
C ASP A 65 5.20 -30.14 -11.50
N VAL A 66 3.92 -30.25 -11.89
CA VAL A 66 3.40 -29.65 -13.13
C VAL A 66 2.39 -28.51 -12.87
N LEU A 67 2.10 -28.23 -11.61
CA LEU A 67 1.35 -27.03 -11.25
C LEU A 67 2.22 -25.77 -11.51
N PRO A 68 1.61 -24.60 -11.78
CA PRO A 68 2.36 -23.37 -11.93
C PRO A 68 3.21 -23.08 -10.68
N ASP A 69 4.54 -23.12 -10.81
CA ASP A 69 5.46 -22.76 -9.72
C ASP A 69 5.66 -21.24 -9.62
N THR A 70 4.57 -20.49 -9.79
CA THR A 70 4.61 -19.04 -9.63
C THR A 70 4.26 -18.69 -8.19
N VAL A 71 4.90 -17.64 -7.66
CA VAL A 71 4.63 -17.13 -6.31
C VAL A 71 3.14 -16.84 -6.12
N ALA A 72 2.48 -16.33 -7.16
CA ALA A 72 1.05 -16.03 -7.13
C ALA A 72 0.19 -17.27 -6.97
N PHE A 73 0.45 -18.34 -7.74
CA PHE A 73 -0.29 -19.59 -7.63
C PHE A 73 -0.09 -20.26 -6.27
N GLN A 74 1.15 -20.29 -5.76
CA GLN A 74 1.45 -20.86 -4.45
C GLN A 74 0.82 -20.04 -3.31
N ALA A 75 0.83 -18.71 -3.41
CA ALA A 75 0.13 -17.84 -2.46
C ALA A 75 -1.39 -18.08 -2.51
N GLY A 76 -1.94 -18.26 -3.71
CA GLY A 76 -3.32 -18.66 -3.91
C GLY A 76 -3.64 -19.98 -3.22
N ARG A 77 -2.82 -21.02 -3.43
CA ARG A 77 -2.96 -22.32 -2.77
C ARG A 77 -2.93 -22.20 -1.26
N LEU A 78 -1.94 -21.51 -0.71
CA LEU A 78 -1.79 -21.33 0.73
C LEU A 78 -3.02 -20.64 1.36
N LEU A 79 -3.62 -19.69 0.66
CA LEU A 79 -4.77 -18.93 1.14
C LEU A 79 -6.13 -19.61 0.81
N GLY A 80 -6.16 -20.51 -0.17
CA GLY A 80 -7.37 -21.24 -0.60
C GLY A 80 -7.94 -22.24 0.42
N ASP A 81 -7.24 -22.46 1.54
CA ASP A 81 -7.79 -23.19 2.70
C ASP A 81 -8.98 -22.47 3.34
N GLY A 82 -9.16 -21.17 3.08
CA GLY A 82 -10.33 -20.42 3.51
C GLY A 82 -11.50 -20.55 2.53
N ALA A 83 -12.50 -21.39 2.84
CA ALA A 83 -13.77 -21.44 2.09
C ALA A 83 -14.42 -20.05 1.91
N ALA A 84 -14.15 -19.11 2.82
CA ALA A 84 -14.62 -17.73 2.76
C ALA A 84 -13.97 -16.90 1.65
N ILE A 85 -12.71 -17.17 1.27
CA ILE A 85 -12.02 -16.43 0.21
C ILE A 85 -12.60 -16.82 -1.15
N VAL A 86 -12.78 -18.12 -1.38
CA VAL A 86 -13.40 -18.62 -2.62
C VAL A 86 -14.86 -18.18 -2.69
N ALA A 87 -15.63 -18.29 -1.60
CA ALA A 87 -17.00 -17.79 -1.57
C ALA A 87 -17.09 -16.28 -1.83
N GLY A 88 -16.19 -15.47 -1.25
CA GLY A 88 -16.16 -14.02 -1.47
C GLY A 88 -15.80 -13.65 -2.91
N ILE A 89 -14.82 -14.33 -3.50
CA ILE A 89 -14.45 -14.16 -4.92
C ILE A 89 -15.63 -14.53 -5.82
N LEU A 90 -16.33 -15.63 -5.53
CA LEU A 90 -17.49 -16.08 -6.31
C LEU A 90 -18.72 -15.18 -6.14
N GLU A 91 -18.97 -14.63 -4.95
CA GLU A 91 -20.06 -13.69 -4.71
C GLU A 91 -19.81 -12.34 -5.39
N ILE A 92 -18.57 -11.85 -5.38
CA ILE A 92 -18.19 -10.59 -6.05
C ILE A 92 -18.31 -10.72 -7.57
N ILE A 93 -17.84 -11.84 -8.13
CA ILE A 93 -17.73 -12.00 -9.58
C ILE A 93 -19.02 -12.56 -10.19
N GLY A 94 -19.72 -13.45 -9.49
CA GLY A 94 -20.96 -14.05 -9.99
C GLY A 94 -22.21 -13.22 -9.73
N GLY A 95 -22.26 -12.39 -8.68
CA GLY A 95 -23.53 -11.82 -8.19
C GLY A 95 -24.56 -12.89 -7.76
N ILE A 96 -24.18 -14.17 -7.80
CA ILE A 96 -25.00 -15.32 -7.44
C ILE A 96 -24.63 -15.63 -5.99
N GLY A 97 -25.54 -15.31 -5.06
CA GLY A 97 -25.40 -15.69 -3.66
C GLY A 97 -25.49 -17.20 -3.50
N ILE A 98 -24.37 -17.90 -3.64
CA ILE A 98 -24.26 -19.33 -3.36
C ILE A 98 -23.96 -19.48 -1.88
N GLY A 99 -25.00 -19.25 -1.06
CA GLY A 99 -24.95 -19.53 0.36
C GLY A 99 -24.75 -21.03 0.59
N VAL A 100 -23.53 -21.42 0.96
CA VAL A 100 -23.25 -22.78 1.45
C VAL A 100 -23.80 -22.85 2.88
N GLY A 101 -25.11 -23.14 3.00
CA GLY A 101 -25.78 -23.43 4.28
C GLY A 101 -26.74 -22.37 4.82
N GLY A 102 -27.85 -22.14 4.10
CA GLY A 102 -29.18 -21.84 4.65
C GLY A 102 -29.37 -20.69 5.65
N THR A 103 -29.66 -19.47 5.15
CA THR A 103 -30.89 -18.68 5.40
C THR A 103 -30.79 -17.35 4.64
N GLY A 104 -31.91 -16.91 4.06
CA GLY A 104 -31.93 -15.91 2.99
C GLY A 104 -31.72 -14.45 3.40
N ALA A 105 -31.34 -13.68 2.37
CA ALA A 105 -31.40 -12.22 2.25
C ALA A 105 -30.78 -11.40 3.39
N GLY A 106 -29.46 -11.23 3.32
CA GLY A 106 -28.67 -10.32 4.15
C GLY A 106 -27.40 -10.98 4.66
N SER A 107 -26.38 -11.10 3.80
CA SER A 107 -25.13 -11.80 4.13
C SER A 107 -24.38 -11.08 5.26
N THR A 108 -24.49 -11.59 6.49
CA THR A 108 -23.61 -11.24 7.61
C THR A 108 -22.42 -12.18 7.62
N LEU A 109 -21.23 -11.67 7.31
CA LEU A 109 -19.98 -12.43 7.44
C LEU A 109 -19.56 -12.39 8.92
N CYS A 110 -19.82 -13.47 9.65
CA CYS A 110 -19.41 -13.59 11.04
C CYS A 110 -17.99 -14.18 11.07
N LEU A 111 -16.98 -13.35 11.38
CA LEU A 111 -15.65 -13.83 11.70
C LEU A 111 -15.62 -14.45 13.10
N THR A 112 -14.82 -15.51 13.23
CA THR A 112 -14.68 -16.35 14.41
C THR A 112 -14.48 -15.53 15.70
N GLY A 113 -15.57 -15.35 16.46
CA GLY A 113 -15.53 -15.02 17.89
C GLY A 113 -15.80 -13.56 18.30
N VAL A 114 -15.85 -12.57 17.39
CA VAL A 114 -16.18 -11.18 17.76
C VAL A 114 -17.02 -10.50 16.67
N GLY A 115 -18.34 -10.43 16.90
CA GLY A 115 -19.29 -9.53 16.21
C GLY A 115 -19.53 -9.76 14.71
N CYS A 116 -20.77 -10.02 14.31
CA CYS A 116 -21.15 -10.05 12.89
C CYS A 116 -21.30 -8.62 12.34
N ILE A 117 -20.71 -8.32 11.19
CA ILE A 117 -20.94 -7.06 10.46
C ILE A 117 -22.23 -7.21 9.66
N ALA A 118 -23.27 -6.48 10.05
CA ALA A 118 -24.53 -6.41 9.32
C ALA A 118 -24.60 -5.11 8.50
N GLY A 119 -24.76 -5.24 7.18
CA GLY A 119 -25.17 -4.13 6.31
C GLY A 119 -24.06 -3.30 5.65
N ALA A 120 -22.83 -3.78 5.54
CA ALA A 120 -21.78 -3.09 4.77
C ALA A 120 -21.88 -3.46 3.27
N PRO A 121 -21.85 -2.50 2.33
CA PRO A 121 -21.75 -2.81 0.91
C PRO A 121 -20.40 -3.48 0.61
N ALA A 122 -20.48 -4.73 0.12
CA ALA A 122 -19.56 -5.63 -0.60
C ALA A 122 -18.01 -5.45 -0.63
N MET A 123 -17.38 -4.36 -0.20
CA MET A 123 -15.94 -4.10 -0.40
C MET A 123 -15.07 -4.24 0.85
N ALA A 124 -15.63 -4.63 2.00
CA ALA A 124 -14.92 -4.64 3.28
C ALA A 124 -14.44 -6.04 3.75
N VAL A 125 -14.55 -7.08 2.93
CA VAL A 125 -14.37 -8.47 3.38
C VAL A 125 -12.92 -8.98 3.25
N SER A 126 -12.07 -8.36 2.42
CA SER A 126 -10.67 -8.76 2.25
C SER A 126 -9.77 -8.44 3.45
N LEU A 127 -10.12 -7.47 4.30
CA LEU A 127 -9.31 -7.11 5.48
C LEU A 127 -9.35 -8.15 6.60
N ALA A 128 -10.48 -8.85 6.73
CA ALA A 128 -10.70 -9.66 7.91
C ALA A 128 -10.00 -11.03 7.88
N ALA A 129 -9.65 -11.52 6.68
CA ALA A 129 -8.87 -12.74 6.52
C ALA A 129 -7.40 -12.56 6.97
N GLY A 130 -6.84 -11.35 6.85
CA GLY A 130 -5.48 -11.05 7.31
C GLY A 130 -5.35 -10.99 8.84
N ALA A 131 -6.38 -10.49 9.53
CA ALA A 131 -6.40 -10.43 11.00
C ALA A 131 -6.67 -11.81 11.65
N ALA A 132 -7.45 -12.68 10.99
CA ALA A 132 -7.77 -14.01 11.53
C ALA A 132 -6.57 -14.98 11.54
N LEU A 133 -5.56 -14.77 10.69
CA LEU A 133 -4.37 -15.64 10.64
C LEU A 133 -3.44 -15.49 11.86
N VAL A 134 -3.60 -14.44 12.67
CA VAL A 134 -2.76 -14.23 13.87
C VAL A 134 -3.19 -15.14 15.04
N VAL A 135 -4.41 -15.70 15.01
CA VAL A 135 -4.99 -16.37 16.20
C VAL A 135 -4.89 -17.90 16.18
N GLN A 136 -4.57 -18.53 15.05
CA GLN A 136 -4.38 -20.00 14.98
C GLN A 136 -3.07 -20.38 14.30
N GLY A 137 -1.97 -20.25 15.04
CA GLY A 137 -0.64 -20.69 14.62
C GLY A 137 0.32 -20.94 15.78
N ALA A 138 -0.19 -21.40 16.93
CA ALA A 138 0.66 -21.85 18.04
C ALA A 138 1.22 -23.25 17.72
N GLY A 139 2.25 -23.32 16.90
CA GLY A 139 2.94 -24.57 16.60
C GLY A 139 3.85 -24.46 15.39
N THR A 140 5.12 -24.14 15.65
CA THR A 140 6.28 -24.40 14.78
C THR A 140 6.26 -23.78 13.38
N VAL A 141 6.73 -22.54 13.25
CA VAL A 141 7.51 -22.09 12.09
C VAL A 141 8.61 -21.14 12.58
N GLU A 142 9.85 -21.48 12.22
CA GLU A 142 11.10 -20.78 12.55
C GLU A 142 11.13 -19.32 12.04
N ALA A 143 12.10 -18.56 12.56
CA ALA A 143 12.37 -17.13 12.40
C ALA A 143 12.31 -16.53 10.97
N GLY A 144 12.12 -17.33 9.91
CA GLY A 144 11.86 -16.86 8.55
C GLY A 144 10.44 -16.30 8.33
N ALA A 145 9.44 -16.79 9.07
CA ALA A 145 8.04 -16.35 8.89
C ALA A 145 7.78 -14.93 9.43
N LEU A 146 8.47 -14.51 10.49
CA LEU A 146 8.33 -13.16 11.06
C LEU A 146 8.86 -12.07 10.10
N GLY A 147 9.96 -12.34 9.39
CA GLY A 147 10.49 -11.42 8.38
C GLY A 147 9.60 -11.33 7.12
N ALA A 148 8.87 -12.40 6.80
CA ALA A 148 7.89 -12.39 5.72
C ALA A 148 6.63 -11.62 6.12
N ILE A 149 6.13 -11.77 7.35
CA ILE A 149 4.95 -11.04 7.86
C ILE A 149 5.21 -9.54 7.93
N GLU A 150 6.39 -9.12 8.41
CA GLU A 150 6.75 -7.70 8.45
C GLU A 150 6.80 -7.10 7.03
N ARG A 151 7.46 -7.81 6.09
CA ARG A 151 7.51 -7.42 4.68
C ARG A 151 6.15 -7.46 3.99
N ILE A 152 5.27 -8.40 4.33
CA ILE A 152 3.90 -8.48 3.79
C ILE A 152 3.03 -7.37 4.37
N SER A 153 3.22 -6.98 5.63
CA SER A 153 2.51 -5.82 6.21
C SER A 153 2.93 -4.51 5.54
N THR A 154 4.22 -4.34 5.27
CA THR A 154 4.75 -3.21 4.50
C THR A 154 4.30 -3.28 3.04
N LEU A 155 4.27 -4.46 2.42
CA LEU A 155 3.78 -4.63 1.05
C LEU A 155 2.28 -4.32 0.97
N MET A 156 1.46 -4.79 1.91
CA MET A 156 0.02 -4.52 1.96
C MET A 156 -0.30 -3.05 2.29
N ALA A 157 0.53 -2.36 3.08
CA ALA A 157 0.42 -0.92 3.29
C ALA A 157 0.81 -0.10 2.04
N ILE A 158 1.65 -0.66 1.16
CA ILE A 158 2.15 0.00 -0.06
C ILE A 158 1.31 -0.37 -1.30
N THR A 159 0.74 -1.58 -1.36
CA THR A 159 -0.05 -2.08 -2.50
C THR A 159 -1.55 -2.15 -2.22
N GLY A 160 -1.97 -1.94 -0.97
CA GLY A 160 -3.36 -1.79 -0.59
C GLY A 160 -3.89 -0.44 -1.06
N GLY A 161 -4.32 -0.39 -2.33
CA GLY A 161 -5.27 0.61 -2.80
C GLY A 161 -6.62 0.40 -2.11
N GLU A 162 -6.63 0.49 -0.78
CA GLU A 162 -7.83 0.67 -0.01
C GLU A 162 -8.44 2.00 -0.49
N SER A 163 -9.75 2.04 -0.70
CA SER A 163 -10.51 3.28 -0.60
C SER A 163 -10.44 3.76 0.85
N GLY A 164 -9.24 4.05 1.34
CA GLY A 164 -8.97 4.58 2.65
C GLY A 164 -9.56 5.96 2.67
N SER A 165 -10.48 6.19 3.62
CA SER A 165 -10.89 7.55 3.96
C SER A 165 -9.64 8.41 4.11
N ALA A 166 -9.63 9.58 3.48
CA ALA A 166 -8.52 10.52 3.61
C ALA A 166 -8.17 10.72 5.10
N PRO A 167 -6.88 10.78 5.47
CA PRO A 167 -6.47 10.92 6.86
C PRO A 167 -7.07 12.19 7.47
N LEU A 168 -7.50 12.11 8.72
CA LEU A 168 -8.05 13.24 9.45
C LEU A 168 -6.97 13.91 10.32
N PRO A 169 -7.08 15.22 10.61
CA PRO A 169 -6.21 15.87 11.58
C PRO A 169 -6.19 15.15 12.94
N GLY A 170 -5.01 14.79 13.41
CA GLY A 170 -4.76 14.02 14.63
C GLY A 170 -4.50 12.54 14.39
N ASP A 171 -4.81 12.01 13.21
CA ASP A 171 -4.51 10.62 12.87
C ASP A 171 -2.99 10.38 12.87
N PRO A 172 -2.53 9.20 13.33
CA PRO A 172 -1.11 8.87 13.32
C PRO A 172 -0.60 8.65 11.88
N VAL A 173 0.63 9.09 11.59
CA VAL A 173 1.27 8.81 10.30
C VAL A 173 1.86 7.39 10.33
N PRO A 174 1.48 6.52 9.38
CA PRO A 174 2.00 5.15 9.32
C PRO A 174 3.54 5.12 9.26
N GLY A 175 4.16 4.26 10.08
CA GLY A 175 5.61 4.05 10.06
C GLY A 175 6.45 5.13 10.75
N ILE A 176 5.87 6.25 11.20
CA ILE A 176 6.60 7.33 11.87
C ILE A 176 6.01 7.57 13.27
N SER A 177 6.71 7.11 14.30
CA SER A 177 6.30 7.24 15.70
C SER A 177 6.24 8.71 16.14
N GLY A 178 5.14 9.09 16.78
CA GLY A 178 4.90 10.45 17.25
C GLY A 178 4.62 11.47 16.14
N ALA A 179 4.43 10.99 14.90
CA ALA A 179 3.95 11.82 13.81
C ALA A 179 2.43 11.74 13.67
N THR A 180 1.81 12.89 13.39
CA THR A 180 0.36 12.99 13.18
C THR A 180 0.05 13.86 11.98
N TYR A 181 -1.04 13.57 11.28
CA TYR A 181 -1.62 14.50 10.31
C TYR A 181 -2.19 15.72 11.04
N GLY A 182 -2.15 16.89 10.40
CA GLY A 182 -2.74 18.11 10.93
C GLY A 182 -2.97 19.13 9.83
N GLY A 183 -3.69 20.20 10.12
CA GLY A 183 -3.89 21.27 9.14
C GLY A 183 -2.55 21.91 8.74
N SER A 184 -2.32 22.09 7.44
CA SER A 184 -1.17 22.84 6.92
C SER A 184 -1.21 24.27 7.47
N ARG A 185 -0.05 24.78 7.93
CA ARG A 185 0.11 26.22 8.23
C ARG A 185 0.60 26.98 7.02
N ASN A 186 1.03 26.27 5.99
CA ASN A 186 1.47 26.84 4.75
C ASN A 186 0.25 27.26 3.92
N ASN A 187 -0.43 28.31 4.37
CA ASN A 187 -1.54 28.92 3.65
C ASN A 187 -0.99 29.82 2.52
N SER A 188 -0.15 29.28 1.63
CA SER A 188 0.29 30.09 0.48
C SER A 188 -0.95 30.41 -0.35
N PRO A 189 -1.30 31.69 -0.55
CA PRO A 189 -2.41 32.05 -1.41
C PRO A 189 -2.05 31.92 -2.90
N ASP A 190 -0.80 31.57 -3.22
CA ASP A 190 -0.32 31.44 -4.60
C ASP A 190 -0.57 30.02 -5.12
N GLN A 191 -1.41 29.91 -6.16
CA GLN A 191 -1.72 28.64 -6.80
C GLN A 191 -0.45 27.93 -7.31
N ALA A 192 0.58 28.67 -7.72
CA ALA A 192 1.82 28.07 -8.20
C ALA A 192 2.58 27.34 -7.08
N ASP A 193 2.49 27.81 -5.84
CA ASP A 193 3.08 27.12 -4.68
C ASP A 193 2.31 25.85 -4.34
N ILE A 194 0.98 25.92 -4.39
CA ILE A 194 0.08 24.78 -4.16
C ILE A 194 0.32 23.69 -5.22
N ASP A 195 0.29 24.06 -6.51
CA ASP A 195 0.53 23.15 -7.63
C ASP A 195 1.91 22.50 -7.53
N TYR A 196 2.92 23.27 -7.11
CA TYR A 196 4.26 22.75 -6.87
C TYR A 196 4.27 21.73 -5.74
N GLU A 197 3.67 22.05 -4.59
CA GLU A 197 3.60 21.16 -3.43
C GLU A 197 2.91 19.84 -3.77
N ILE A 198 1.74 19.88 -4.42
CA ILE A 198 0.99 18.68 -4.87
C ILE A 198 1.86 17.80 -5.76
N ARG A 199 2.47 18.40 -6.78
CA ARG A 199 3.29 17.67 -7.75
C ARG A 199 4.52 17.01 -7.12
N VAL A 200 5.05 17.65 -6.08
CA VAL A 200 6.24 17.23 -5.36
C VAL A 200 5.93 16.20 -4.29
N THR A 201 4.82 16.33 -3.60
CA THR A 201 4.43 15.45 -2.49
C THR A 201 3.62 14.24 -2.96
N GLY A 202 2.98 14.34 -4.12
CA GLY A 202 2.05 13.34 -4.62
C GLY A 202 0.70 13.32 -3.87
N LYS A 203 0.44 14.32 -3.01
CA LYS A 203 -0.86 14.50 -2.35
C LYS A 203 -1.98 14.64 -3.37
N ASN A 204 -3.18 14.20 -3.01
CA ASN A 204 -4.36 14.57 -3.78
C ASN A 204 -4.79 16.01 -3.47
N ALA A 205 -5.54 16.63 -4.39
CA ALA A 205 -6.06 17.99 -4.22
C ALA A 205 -6.94 18.12 -2.96
N ASP A 206 -7.68 17.06 -2.62
CA ASP A 206 -8.53 17.00 -1.42
C ASP A 206 -7.72 16.90 -0.10
N GLU A 207 -6.40 16.71 -0.19
CA GLU A 207 -5.46 16.60 0.93
C GLU A 207 -4.50 17.80 1.01
N GLU A 208 -4.70 18.83 0.19
CA GLU A 208 -3.88 20.05 0.15
C GLU A 208 -3.78 20.73 1.52
N ASP A 209 -4.85 20.65 2.32
CA ASP A 209 -4.90 21.24 3.66
C ASP A 209 -4.23 20.39 4.75
N LEU A 210 -3.64 19.23 4.42
CA LEU A 210 -2.98 18.36 5.39
C LEU A 210 -1.45 18.49 5.33
N ALA A 211 -0.84 18.48 6.50
CA ALA A 211 0.61 18.40 6.70
C ALA A 211 0.93 17.32 7.73
N VAL A 212 2.18 16.85 7.71
CA VAL A 212 2.71 15.91 8.69
C VAL A 212 3.40 16.68 9.81
N TYR A 213 2.99 16.43 11.05
CA TYR A 213 3.60 17.01 12.24
C TYR A 213 4.40 15.97 13.00
N VAL A 214 5.69 16.21 13.17
CA VAL A 214 6.59 15.36 13.95
C VAL A 214 7.19 16.19 15.07
N ASN A 215 6.87 15.84 16.33
CA ASN A 215 7.33 16.59 17.51
C ASN A 215 7.09 18.12 17.40
N GLY A 216 5.95 18.50 16.81
CA GLY A 216 5.55 19.90 16.61
C GLY A 216 6.21 20.62 15.43
N LYS A 217 7.06 19.93 14.65
CA LYS A 217 7.57 20.43 13.36
C LYS A 217 6.73 19.91 12.21
N GLU A 218 6.40 20.82 11.32
CA GLU A 218 5.59 20.59 10.13
C GLU A 218 6.47 20.19 8.96
N PHE A 219 5.94 19.28 8.16
CA PHE A 219 6.45 18.78 6.89
C PHE A 219 5.27 18.71 5.93
N ASP A 220 5.50 19.00 4.66
CA ASP A 220 4.42 19.00 3.69
C ASP A 220 3.88 17.58 3.55
N TRP A 221 4.73 16.56 3.41
CA TRP A 221 4.26 15.17 3.33
C TRP A 221 5.29 14.14 3.78
N PHE A 222 5.12 12.89 3.35
CA PHE A 222 6.07 11.80 3.57
C PHE A 222 6.01 10.78 2.41
N ASP A 223 7.11 10.09 2.17
CA ASP A 223 7.25 8.99 1.21
C ASP A 223 7.88 7.79 1.95
N GLY A 224 7.06 6.77 2.22
CA GLY A 224 7.39 5.67 3.11
C GLY A 224 7.65 6.16 4.55
N THR A 225 8.92 6.31 4.92
CA THR A 225 9.35 6.85 6.23
C THR A 225 10.19 8.13 6.09
N THR A 226 10.34 8.65 4.87
CA THR A 226 11.08 9.88 4.60
C THR A 226 10.12 11.06 4.60
N LEU A 227 10.41 12.11 5.38
CA LEU A 227 9.58 13.31 5.44
C LEU A 227 9.92 14.25 4.28
N LEU A 228 8.90 14.77 3.61
CA LEU A 228 9.03 15.64 2.44
C LEU A 228 8.72 17.10 2.79
N ASP A 229 9.51 18.00 2.23
CA ASP A 229 9.30 19.45 2.34
C ASP A 229 9.54 20.10 0.96
N ALA A 230 8.50 20.69 0.40
CA ALA A 230 8.43 21.31 -0.91
C ALA A 230 8.87 22.77 -0.82
N LYS A 231 9.95 23.10 -1.53
CA LYS A 231 10.49 24.46 -1.61
C LYS A 231 10.32 25.01 -3.03
N ASN A 232 9.23 25.74 -3.27
CA ASN A 232 9.02 26.48 -4.54
C ASN A 232 9.91 27.74 -4.62
N TRP A 233 11.22 27.56 -4.41
CA TRP A 233 12.17 28.66 -4.41
C TRP A 233 12.73 28.84 -5.81
N ASN A 234 12.70 30.10 -6.26
CA ASN A 234 13.10 30.50 -7.59
C ASN A 234 14.28 31.47 -7.54
N LYS A 235 15.13 31.44 -8.56
CA LYS A 235 16.24 32.38 -8.71
C LYS A 235 15.76 33.83 -8.69
N GLY A 236 16.50 34.69 -8.01
CA GLY A 236 16.13 36.09 -7.78
C GLY A 236 15.16 36.30 -6.61
N GLY A 237 14.54 35.25 -6.06
CA GLY A 237 13.63 35.33 -4.92
C GLY A 237 14.32 35.63 -3.57
N VAL A 238 13.52 35.79 -2.52
CA VAL A 238 14.01 36.02 -1.14
C VAL A 238 14.63 34.78 -0.49
N ASN A 239 14.53 33.63 -1.13
CA ASN A 239 15.12 32.37 -0.71
C ASN A 239 16.21 31.89 -1.67
N ASP A 240 16.62 32.72 -2.63
CA ASP A 240 17.70 32.39 -3.55
C ASP A 240 19.05 32.47 -2.81
N VAL A 241 19.46 31.33 -2.24
CA VAL A 241 20.72 31.20 -1.47
C VAL A 241 21.97 31.34 -2.33
N THR A 242 21.85 31.42 -3.66
CA THR A 242 22.98 31.63 -4.57
C THR A 242 23.41 33.10 -4.60
N ARG A 243 22.54 34.01 -4.14
CA ARG A 243 22.79 35.45 -4.21
C ARG A 243 23.83 35.90 -3.19
N PRO A 244 24.80 36.74 -3.60
CA PRO A 244 25.80 37.29 -2.69
C PRO A 244 25.28 38.45 -1.84
N ASP A 245 23.99 38.78 -1.88
CA ASP A 245 23.52 39.99 -1.19
C ASP A 245 23.54 39.83 0.34
N PRO A 246 23.87 40.91 1.08
CA PRO A 246 24.03 40.83 2.53
C PRO A 246 22.77 40.37 3.29
N PHE A 247 21.58 40.62 2.76
CA PHE A 247 20.35 40.21 3.43
C PHE A 247 20.15 38.70 3.33
N ILE A 248 20.32 38.12 2.13
CA ILE A 248 20.31 36.67 1.95
C ILE A 248 21.39 36.00 2.81
N GLN A 249 22.62 36.51 2.77
CA GLN A 249 23.76 35.91 3.47
C GLN A 249 23.66 36.01 4.99
N ASN A 250 23.23 37.15 5.54
CA ASN A 250 23.25 37.39 6.98
C ASN A 250 21.92 37.13 7.69
N VAL A 251 20.80 37.01 6.95
CA VAL A 251 19.46 36.83 7.53
C VAL A 251 18.81 35.54 7.04
N ARG A 252 18.71 35.36 5.72
CA ARG A 252 17.93 34.23 5.17
C ARG A 252 18.65 32.90 5.31
N ILE A 253 19.92 32.81 4.93
CA ILE A 253 20.72 31.59 5.06
C ILE A 253 20.79 31.11 6.52
N PRO A 254 21.09 31.96 7.52
CA PRO A 254 21.04 31.54 8.92
C PRO A 254 19.69 30.99 9.36
N LYS A 255 18.58 31.63 8.93
CA LYS A 255 17.23 31.14 9.22
C LYS A 255 16.97 29.77 8.58
N ILE A 256 17.33 29.59 7.31
CA ILE A 256 17.18 28.31 6.60
C ILE A 256 17.93 27.18 7.34
N ILE A 257 19.17 27.45 7.78
CA ILE A 257 19.95 26.49 8.58
C ILE A 257 19.26 26.19 9.91
N GLN A 258 18.75 27.22 10.60
CA GLN A 258 18.06 27.05 11.87
C GLN A 258 16.79 26.19 11.71
N ASP A 259 16.01 26.43 10.67
CA ASP A 259 14.80 25.66 10.37
C ASP A 259 15.15 24.20 10.05
N ALA A 260 16.17 23.97 9.21
CA ALA A 260 16.68 22.64 8.86
C ALA A 260 17.19 21.86 10.09
N ILE A 261 17.98 22.48 10.97
CA ILE A 261 18.42 21.86 12.24
C ILE A 261 17.22 21.53 13.12
N GLY A 262 16.23 22.42 13.19
CA GLY A 262 14.99 22.22 13.93
C GLY A 262 14.24 20.98 13.45
N GLN A 263 14.13 20.79 12.13
CA GLN A 263 13.52 19.60 11.53
C GLN A 263 14.34 18.35 11.84
N VAL A 264 15.67 18.34 11.60
CA VAL A 264 16.52 17.18 11.91
C VAL A 264 16.41 16.74 13.37
N ASN A 265 16.34 17.69 14.30
CA ASN A 265 16.16 17.37 15.73
C ASN A 265 14.78 16.76 16.03
N ALA A 266 13.74 17.12 15.27
CA ALA A 266 12.40 16.59 15.45
C ALA A 266 12.29 15.11 15.06
N LEU A 267 13.19 14.57 14.22
CA LEU A 267 13.18 13.15 13.82
C LEU A 267 13.74 12.19 14.88
N ARG A 268 14.37 12.70 15.94
CA ARG A 268 15.05 11.85 16.92
C ARG A 268 14.06 10.91 17.60
N GLY A 269 14.25 9.61 17.40
CA GLY A 269 13.43 8.56 18.02
C GLY A 269 12.07 8.31 17.35
N THR A 270 11.81 8.90 16.18
CA THR A 270 10.52 8.74 15.49
C THR A 270 10.49 7.54 14.54
N GLY A 271 11.66 7.01 14.16
CA GLY A 271 11.75 5.96 13.14
C GLY A 271 11.73 6.48 11.69
N ALA A 272 11.56 7.80 11.48
CA ALA A 272 11.71 8.40 10.16
C ALA A 272 13.13 8.16 9.61
N THR A 273 13.24 7.81 8.32
CA THR A 273 14.51 7.50 7.65
C THR A 273 15.32 8.74 7.30
N GLY A 274 14.67 9.89 7.16
CA GLY A 274 15.32 11.15 6.84
C GLY A 274 14.34 12.25 6.47
N ILE A 275 14.90 13.37 6.04
CA ILE A 275 14.16 14.51 5.47
C ILE A 275 14.66 14.71 4.04
N GLU A 276 13.73 14.95 3.14
CA GLU A 276 14.01 15.37 1.77
C GLU A 276 13.37 16.73 1.49
N TRP A 277 14.22 17.70 1.14
CA TRP A 277 13.78 18.98 0.60
C TRP A 277 13.77 18.91 -0.91
N ARG A 278 12.58 19.02 -1.51
CA ARG A 278 12.39 19.02 -2.97
C ARG A 278 12.26 20.46 -3.46
N VAL A 279 13.23 20.92 -4.24
CA VAL A 279 13.42 22.33 -4.60
C VAL A 279 13.19 22.56 -6.10
N ALA A 280 12.42 23.59 -6.44
CA ALA A 280 11.99 23.85 -7.82
C ALA A 280 13.15 24.22 -8.77
N ASP A 281 14.06 25.05 -8.27
CA ASP A 281 15.20 25.57 -9.02
C ASP A 281 16.48 24.73 -8.78
N GLU A 282 17.11 24.31 -9.87
CA GLU A 282 18.29 23.44 -9.84
C GLU A 282 19.52 24.10 -9.20
N ASP A 283 19.78 25.38 -9.50
CA ASP A 283 20.93 26.11 -8.96
C ASP A 283 20.77 26.28 -7.44
N ILE A 284 19.54 26.58 -6.99
CA ILE A 284 19.21 26.70 -5.56
C ILE A 284 19.35 25.35 -4.86
N ALA A 285 18.85 24.26 -5.45
CA ALA A 285 18.96 22.91 -4.89
C ALA A 285 20.43 22.53 -4.64
N ARG A 286 21.29 22.73 -5.64
CA ARG A 286 22.74 22.47 -5.54
C ARG A 286 23.39 23.33 -4.45
N ALA A 287 23.07 24.63 -4.41
CA ALA A 287 23.64 25.54 -3.42
C ALA A 287 23.21 25.21 -1.98
N LEU A 288 21.97 24.73 -1.79
CA LEU A 288 21.48 24.24 -0.50
C LEU A 288 22.15 22.94 -0.10
N GLN A 289 22.31 21.99 -1.01
CA GLN A 289 23.02 20.74 -0.75
C GLN A 289 24.44 21.03 -0.25
N ASP A 290 25.18 21.89 -0.96
CA ASP A 290 26.50 22.35 -0.55
C ASP A 290 26.51 23.06 0.81
N LEU A 291 25.50 23.91 1.06
CA LEU A 291 25.34 24.61 2.33
C LEU A 291 25.15 23.63 3.49
N PHE A 292 24.26 22.66 3.34
CA PHE A 292 23.95 21.65 4.37
C PHE A 292 25.13 20.72 4.61
N ASN A 293 25.81 20.28 3.56
CA ASN A 293 27.03 19.47 3.65
C ASN A 293 28.12 20.19 4.46
N ARG A 294 28.39 21.47 4.18
CA ARG A 294 29.39 22.27 4.92
C ARG A 294 29.00 22.50 6.39
N ARG A 295 27.71 22.45 6.71
CA ARG A 295 27.17 22.70 8.06
C ARG A 295 26.88 21.42 8.84
N GLY A 296 27.05 20.24 8.23
CA GLY A 296 26.73 18.96 8.85
C GLY A 296 25.23 18.79 9.12
N VAL A 297 24.37 19.39 8.28
CA VAL A 297 22.92 19.27 8.38
C VAL A 297 22.47 18.11 7.50
N ASN A 298 21.89 17.07 8.11
CA ASN A 298 21.49 15.85 7.41
C ASN A 298 20.08 15.98 6.79
N ILE A 299 19.99 16.68 5.67
CA ILE A 299 18.79 16.78 4.83
C ILE A 299 19.19 16.45 3.40
N ASN A 300 18.46 15.53 2.77
CA ASN A 300 18.61 15.26 1.34
C ASN A 300 17.98 16.41 0.57
N VAL A 301 18.71 17.06 -0.34
CA VAL A 301 18.17 18.12 -1.18
C VAL A 301 18.10 17.60 -2.61
N VAL A 302 16.91 17.59 -3.19
CA VAL A 302 16.63 17.07 -4.53
C VAL A 302 16.03 18.18 -5.37
N TRP A 303 16.55 18.37 -6.59
CA TRP A 303 15.92 19.22 -7.57
C TRP A 303 14.70 18.50 -8.16
N TYR A 304 13.54 19.17 -8.15
CA TYR A 304 12.29 18.64 -8.67
C TYR A 304 11.58 19.72 -9.51
N PRO A 305 11.70 19.68 -10.85
CA PRO A 305 11.19 20.72 -11.74
C PRO A 305 9.67 20.79 -11.83
#